data_AF-A0A3A4Z7Y3-F1
#
_entry.id   AF-A0A3A4Z7Y3-F1
#
_cell.length_a   1.000
_cell.length_b   1.000
_cell.length_c   1.000
_cell.angle_alpha   90.00
_cell.angle_beta   90.00
_cell.angle_gamma   90.00
#
_symmetry.space_group_name_H-M   'P 1'
#
loop_
_entity.id
_entity.type
_entity.pdbx_description
1 polymer ?
#
loop_
_entity_poly.entity_id
_entity_poly.type
_entity_poly.pdbx_seq_one_letter_code
_entity_poly.pdbx_strand_id
1 'polypeptide(L)'
;MKTWLKYIVIEWLSQRQTSMPDLSFSVGNFTVTPFLTGLAAAGFLSSFFIWRSLKEDVREDEIFNLTILIFVFAVVASRLIFVLANLPTFGISLTSWLVLNHEANFSLEGAFAGAFLAAFARARKIKINSWEIMDSLVLPLLVSIFIGGIGFFLSSGLLIDLYYPVLGIIGLFSFPFIKNRYRSFVWYKSGKTGFLFSFYSLMLSFFFLILAFLKNHGLYSKCLLGVLGLLSLVILYHRSERKIKEDLKFIKLNKSV
;
A
#
# COMPACT_ATOMS: atom_id res chain seq x y z
N MET A 1 -5.78 19.25 -27.81
CA MET A 1 -7.08 18.53 -27.69
C MET A 1 -7.12 17.51 -26.53
N LYS A 2 -6.12 16.62 -26.35
CA LYS A 2 -6.09 15.65 -25.23
C LYS A 2 -6.04 16.27 -23.82
N THR A 3 -5.39 17.42 -23.67
CA THR A 3 -5.32 18.14 -22.38
C THR A 3 -6.69 18.68 -21.97
N TRP A 4 -7.45 19.22 -22.92
CA TRP A 4 -8.75 19.88 -22.66
C TRP A 4 -9.83 18.89 -22.20
N LEU A 5 -9.92 17.72 -22.84
CA LEU A 5 -10.81 16.62 -22.42
C LEU A 5 -10.51 16.10 -21.01
N LYS A 6 -9.22 16.10 -20.62
CA LYS A 6 -8.78 15.63 -19.30
C LYS A 6 -9.18 16.61 -18.19
N TYR A 7 -9.04 17.91 -18.44
CA TYR A 7 -9.52 18.95 -17.52
C TYR A 7 -11.04 18.87 -17.34
N ILE A 8 -11.81 18.73 -18.42
CA ILE A 8 -13.26 18.62 -18.34
C ILE A 8 -13.71 17.42 -17.52
N VAL A 9 -13.12 16.23 -17.72
CA VAL A 9 -13.54 15.04 -16.98
C VAL A 9 -13.21 15.14 -15.50
N ILE A 10 -12.04 15.68 -15.14
CA ILE A 10 -11.64 15.84 -13.73
C ILE A 10 -12.49 16.92 -13.06
N GLU A 11 -12.73 18.04 -13.71
CA GLU A 11 -13.53 19.15 -13.20
C GLU A 11 -15.00 18.74 -13.07
N TRP A 12 -15.53 17.99 -14.03
CA TRP A 12 -16.87 17.40 -13.96
C TRP A 12 -17.02 16.35 -12.85
N LEU A 13 -15.98 15.54 -12.59
CA LEU A 13 -15.97 14.58 -11.47
C LEU A 13 -15.76 15.27 -10.12
N SER A 14 -15.01 16.37 -10.07
CA SER A 14 -14.79 17.19 -8.87
C SER A 14 -16.03 17.99 -8.49
N GLN A 15 -16.82 18.45 -9.46
CA GLN A 15 -18.07 19.20 -9.22
C GLN A 15 -19.22 18.29 -8.78
N ARG A 16 -19.15 16.97 -9.06
CA ARG A 16 -20.07 15.99 -8.47
C ARG A 16 -19.61 15.56 -7.08
N GLN A 17 -19.43 16.53 -6.19
CA GLN A 17 -19.49 16.23 -4.77
C GLN A 17 -20.93 15.80 -4.50
N THR A 18 -21.16 14.48 -4.43
CA THR A 18 -22.43 13.99 -3.92
C THR A 18 -22.55 14.55 -2.52
N SER A 19 -23.65 15.24 -2.20
CA SER A 19 -23.95 15.69 -0.86
C SER A 19 -24.14 14.47 0.03
N MET A 20 -23.04 13.85 0.44
CA MET A 20 -23.06 12.77 1.39
C MET A 20 -23.44 13.37 2.74
N PRO A 21 -24.34 12.71 3.48
CA PRO A 21 -24.60 13.12 4.85
C PRO A 21 -23.29 13.05 5.63
N ASP A 22 -23.04 14.04 6.51
CA ASP A 22 -21.91 13.94 7.42
C ASP A 22 -22.16 12.77 8.37
N LEU A 23 -21.33 11.74 8.24
CA LEU A 23 -21.36 10.54 9.06
C LEU A 23 -20.41 10.64 10.26
N SER A 24 -19.82 11.80 10.49
CA SER A 24 -18.92 12.05 11.61
C SER A 24 -19.71 12.20 12.91
N PHE A 25 -19.19 11.62 13.99
CA PHE A 25 -19.76 11.72 15.32
C PHE A 25 -18.77 12.41 16.25
N SER A 26 -19.20 13.42 17.01
CA SER A 26 -18.33 14.16 17.92
C SER A 26 -18.71 13.94 19.38
N VAL A 27 -17.71 13.62 20.21
CA VAL A 27 -17.81 13.55 21.67
C VAL A 27 -16.86 14.58 22.27
N GLY A 28 -17.42 15.73 22.68
CA GLY A 28 -16.62 16.87 23.11
C GLY A 28 -15.72 17.36 21.98
N ASN A 29 -14.40 17.40 22.22
CA ASN A 29 -13.40 17.82 21.24
C ASN A 29 -12.91 16.69 20.31
N PHE A 30 -13.46 15.48 20.45
CA PHE A 30 -13.07 14.33 19.64
C PHE A 30 -14.10 14.07 18.55
N THR A 31 -13.69 14.22 17.29
CA THR A 31 -14.51 13.86 16.13
C THR A 31 -14.06 12.52 15.58
N VAL A 32 -14.97 11.54 15.60
CA VAL A 32 -14.80 10.24 14.95
C VAL A 32 -15.33 10.36 13.54
N THR A 33 -14.42 10.41 12.57
CA THR A 33 -14.76 10.46 11.15
C THR A 33 -14.98 9.05 10.58
N PRO A 34 -15.73 8.90 9.48
CA PRO A 34 -15.85 7.62 8.76
C PRO A 34 -14.50 7.03 8.37
N PHE A 35 -13.51 7.88 8.07
CA PHE A 35 -12.16 7.44 7.77
C PHE A 35 -11.48 6.79 8.97
N LEU A 36 -11.56 7.40 10.17
CA LEU A 36 -11.01 6.81 11.39
C LEU A 36 -11.69 5.46 11.73
N THR A 37 -13.01 5.40 11.61
CA THR A 37 -13.78 4.15 11.80
C THR A 37 -13.36 3.08 10.79
N GLY A 38 -13.19 3.45 9.52
CA GLY A 38 -12.70 2.55 8.47
C GLY A 38 -11.29 2.05 8.73
N LEU A 39 -10.38 2.91 9.20
CA LEU A 39 -9.02 2.53 9.58
C LEU A 39 -9.00 1.58 10.80
N ALA A 40 -9.85 1.82 11.80
CA ALA A 40 -9.97 0.95 12.96
C ALA A 40 -10.48 -0.44 12.56
N ALA A 41 -11.54 -0.51 11.75
CA ALA A 41 -12.08 -1.77 11.23
C ALA A 41 -11.07 -2.51 10.35
N ALA A 42 -10.39 -1.78 9.46
CA ALA A 42 -9.29 -2.28 8.64
C ALA A 42 -8.17 -2.87 9.51
N GLY A 43 -7.75 -2.16 10.56
CA GLY A 43 -6.70 -2.59 11.47
C GLY A 43 -7.06 -3.86 12.23
N PHE A 44 -8.27 -3.94 12.75
CA PHE A 44 -8.77 -5.13 13.45
C PHE A 44 -8.80 -6.36 12.53
N LEU A 45 -9.43 -6.24 11.36
CA LEU A 45 -9.53 -7.35 10.40
C LEU A 45 -8.15 -7.74 9.84
N SER A 46 -7.28 -6.78 9.58
CA SER A 46 -5.91 -7.04 9.14
C SER A 46 -5.13 -7.81 10.20
N SER A 47 -5.27 -7.45 11.47
CA SER A 47 -4.65 -8.18 12.59
C SER A 47 -5.10 -9.64 12.63
N PHE A 48 -6.40 -9.89 12.44
CA PHE A 48 -6.94 -11.24 12.33
C PHE A 48 -6.34 -12.03 11.15
N PHE A 49 -6.19 -11.42 9.97
CA PHE A 49 -5.58 -12.08 8.82
C PHE A 49 -4.07 -12.32 8.99
N ILE A 50 -3.35 -11.44 9.70
CA ILE A 50 -1.95 -11.67 10.08
C ILE A 50 -1.85 -12.90 10.98
N TRP A 51 -2.63 -12.94 12.07
CA TRP A 51 -2.67 -14.09 12.98
C TRP A 51 -3.04 -15.37 12.25
N ARG A 52 -4.12 -15.36 11.45
CA ARG A 52 -4.55 -16.53 10.70
C ARG A 52 -3.48 -17.05 9.75
N SER A 53 -2.67 -16.18 9.16
CA SER A 53 -1.65 -16.56 8.17
C SER A 53 -0.36 -17.06 8.80
N LEU A 54 -0.07 -16.69 10.05
CA LEU A 54 1.21 -16.98 10.72
C LEU A 54 1.09 -17.96 11.90
N LYS A 55 -0.10 -18.22 12.43
CA LYS A 55 -0.30 -19.05 13.64
C LYS A 55 0.21 -20.49 13.54
N GLU A 56 0.41 -21.01 12.34
CA GLU A 56 0.93 -22.36 12.12
C GLU A 56 2.46 -22.41 12.28
N ASP A 57 3.16 -21.32 11.94
CA ASP A 57 4.63 -21.26 11.91
C ASP A 57 5.23 -20.38 13.02
N VAL A 58 4.41 -19.51 13.64
CA VAL A 58 4.86 -18.45 14.55
C VAL A 58 4.04 -18.48 15.84
N ARG A 59 4.73 -18.33 16.98
CA ARG A 59 4.07 -18.23 18.30
C ARG A 59 3.13 -17.02 18.34
N GLU A 60 2.00 -17.15 19.03
CA GLU A 60 0.97 -16.09 19.04
C GLU A 60 1.44 -14.78 19.67
N ASP A 61 2.28 -14.84 20.70
CA ASP A 61 2.90 -13.67 21.33
C ASP A 61 3.78 -12.89 20.34
N GLU A 62 4.49 -13.60 19.47
CA GLU A 62 5.32 -13.01 18.42
C GLU A 62 4.49 -12.36 17.32
N ILE A 63 3.36 -12.98 16.94
CA ILE A 63 2.41 -12.42 15.97
C ILE A 63 1.79 -11.13 16.52
N PHE A 64 1.39 -11.13 17.79
CA PHE A 64 0.84 -9.95 18.45
C PHE A 64 1.86 -8.82 18.51
N ASN A 65 3.10 -9.13 18.93
CA ASN A 65 4.21 -8.18 18.94
C ASN A 65 4.52 -7.62 17.54
N LEU A 66 4.54 -8.48 16.52
CA LEU A 66 4.72 -8.08 15.11
C LEU A 66 3.63 -7.11 14.67
N THR A 67 2.37 -7.43 14.98
CA THR A 67 1.20 -6.63 14.61
C THR A 67 1.27 -5.23 15.24
N ILE A 68 1.53 -5.14 16.55
CA ILE A 68 1.70 -3.86 17.25
C ILE A 68 2.86 -3.05 16.64
N LEU A 69 4.01 -3.69 16.41
CA LEU A 69 5.16 -3.02 15.82
C LEU A 69 4.84 -2.46 14.44
N ILE A 70 4.12 -3.21 13.60
CA ILE A 70 3.66 -2.73 12.29
C ILE A 70 2.80 -1.47 12.44
N PHE A 71 1.81 -1.46 13.34
CA PHE A 71 0.97 -0.27 13.56
C PHE A 71 1.77 0.93 14.06
N VAL A 72 2.60 0.74 15.09
CA VAL A 72 3.40 1.83 15.68
C VAL A 72 4.33 2.43 14.64
N PHE A 73 5.09 1.60 13.92
CA PHE A 73 6.02 2.10 12.91
C PHE A 73 5.29 2.70 11.71
N ALA A 74 4.12 2.19 11.31
CA ALA A 74 3.32 2.81 10.26
C ALA A 74 2.89 4.23 10.64
N VAL A 75 2.40 4.44 11.87
CA VAL A 75 2.00 5.78 12.36
C VAL A 75 3.21 6.72 12.50
N VAL A 76 4.31 6.24 13.10
CA VAL A 76 5.51 7.05 13.29
C VAL A 76 6.15 7.44 11.95
N ALA A 77 6.33 6.47 11.05
CA ALA A 77 6.96 6.71 9.75
C ALA A 77 6.06 7.53 8.82
N SER A 78 4.74 7.32 8.84
CA SER A 78 3.81 8.17 8.09
C SER A 78 3.88 9.62 8.52
N ARG A 79 4.03 9.89 9.83
CA ARG A 79 4.21 11.25 10.31
C ARG A 79 5.57 11.81 9.93
N LEU A 80 6.64 11.05 10.15
CA LEU A 80 8.01 11.49 9.85
C LEU A 80 8.16 11.85 8.38
N ILE A 81 7.71 10.99 7.47
CA ILE A 81 7.79 11.23 6.02
C ILE A 81 6.92 12.42 5.61
N PHE A 82 5.74 12.60 6.22
CA PHE A 82 4.91 13.78 5.96
C PHE A 82 5.60 15.08 6.35
N VAL A 83 6.22 15.13 7.53
CA VAL A 83 6.96 16.30 8.01
C VAL A 83 8.17 16.58 7.12
N LEU A 84 8.93 15.56 6.74
CA LEU A 84 10.08 15.70 5.85
C LEU A 84 9.67 16.19 4.45
N ALA A 85 8.52 15.74 3.93
CA ALA A 85 7.99 16.21 2.66
C ALA A 85 7.49 17.67 2.71
N ASN A 86 7.16 18.17 3.91
CA ASN A 86 6.64 19.52 4.15
C ASN A 86 7.59 20.33 5.05
N LEU A 87 8.90 20.07 4.96
CA LEU A 87 9.90 20.68 5.81
C LEU A 87 9.87 22.22 5.82
N PRO A 88 9.57 22.94 4.71
CA PRO A 88 9.42 24.39 4.74
C PRO A 88 8.33 24.90 5.68
N THR A 89 7.27 24.12 5.90
CA THR A 89 6.14 24.47 6.78
C THR A 89 6.44 24.16 8.25
N PHE A 90 7.08 23.02 8.52
CA PHE A 90 7.32 22.55 9.88
C PHE A 90 8.64 23.06 10.48
N GLY A 91 9.63 23.37 9.65
CA GLY A 91 10.99 23.67 10.10
C GLY A 91 11.68 22.47 10.76
N ILE A 92 12.72 22.76 11.55
CA ILE A 92 13.61 21.76 12.18
C ILE A 92 13.23 21.50 13.66
N SER A 93 12.22 22.18 14.20
CA SER A 93 11.83 22.03 15.60
C SER A 93 11.07 20.73 15.86
N LEU A 94 11.57 19.89 16.79
CA LEU A 94 10.93 18.61 17.11
C LEU A 94 9.49 18.77 17.65
N THR A 95 9.20 19.90 18.29
CA THR A 95 7.87 20.22 18.81
C THR A 95 6.85 20.43 17.70
N SER A 96 7.22 21.08 16.59
CA SER A 96 6.29 21.28 15.45
C SER A 96 5.98 19.95 14.75
N TRP A 97 6.93 19.01 14.78
CA TRP A 97 6.75 17.69 14.16
C TRP A 97 5.63 16.88 14.83
N LEU A 98 5.34 17.13 16.12
CA LEU A 98 4.29 16.44 16.88
C LEU A 98 2.92 17.13 16.80
N VAL A 99 2.82 18.36 16.30
CA VAL A 99 1.56 19.11 16.24
C VAL A 99 0.65 18.58 15.12
N LEU A 100 -0.56 18.12 15.47
CA LEU A 100 -1.52 17.50 14.55
C LEU A 100 -2.56 18.49 13.97
N ASN A 101 -2.26 19.80 13.97
CA ASN A 101 -3.23 20.83 13.61
C ASN A 101 -3.35 21.12 12.10
N HIS A 102 -2.72 20.33 11.22
CA HIS A 102 -2.78 20.53 9.77
C HIS A 102 -3.77 19.59 9.09
N GLU A 103 -4.40 20.04 8.00
CA GLU A 103 -5.48 19.33 7.28
C GLU A 103 -5.06 17.96 6.73
N ALA A 104 -3.76 17.76 6.47
CA ALA A 104 -3.14 16.45 6.25
C ALA A 104 -2.01 16.28 7.26
N ASN A 105 -2.00 15.15 7.99
CA ASN A 105 -1.03 14.93 9.06
C ASN A 105 -0.11 13.73 8.83
N PHE A 106 -0.42 12.88 7.87
CA PHE A 106 0.23 11.58 7.67
C PHE A 106 0.42 11.28 6.18
N SER A 107 1.57 10.68 5.84
CA SER A 107 1.86 10.19 4.49
C SER A 107 1.55 8.69 4.39
N LEU A 108 0.77 8.31 3.37
CA LEU A 108 0.47 6.91 3.09
C LEU A 108 1.74 6.12 2.77
N GLU A 109 2.66 6.72 2.01
CA GLU A 109 3.95 6.16 1.65
C GLU A 109 4.78 5.85 2.91
N GLY A 110 4.76 6.75 3.89
CA GLY A 110 5.43 6.52 5.15
C GLY A 110 4.79 5.43 6.01
N ALA A 111 3.47 5.28 5.95
CA ALA A 111 2.80 4.15 6.61
C ALA A 111 3.28 2.82 6.05
N PHE A 112 3.35 2.71 4.72
CA PHE A 112 3.88 1.54 4.03
C PHE A 112 5.35 1.26 4.38
N ALA A 113 6.20 2.28 4.33
CA ALA A 113 7.62 2.15 4.64
C ALA A 113 7.84 1.70 6.10
N GLY A 114 7.10 2.28 7.05
CA GLY A 114 7.15 1.92 8.47
C GLY A 114 6.70 0.49 8.72
N ALA A 115 5.54 0.10 8.16
CA ALA A 115 5.03 -1.26 8.26
C ALA A 115 6.02 -2.30 7.70
N PHE A 116 6.57 -2.03 6.51
CA PHE A 116 7.57 -2.88 5.87
C PHE A 116 8.84 -3.01 6.74
N LEU A 117 9.38 -1.89 7.21
CA LEU A 117 10.59 -1.87 8.06
C LEU A 117 10.37 -2.67 9.35
N ALA A 118 9.25 -2.46 10.04
CA ALA A 118 8.93 -3.16 11.27
C ALA A 118 8.79 -4.66 11.06
N ALA A 119 8.04 -5.06 10.03
CA ALA A 119 7.84 -6.47 9.72
C ALA A 119 9.15 -7.17 9.33
N PHE A 120 9.98 -6.52 8.52
CA PHE A 120 11.26 -7.06 8.08
C PHE A 120 12.27 -7.15 9.24
N ALA A 121 12.35 -6.11 10.07
CA ALA A 121 13.20 -6.11 11.26
C ALA A 121 12.76 -7.17 12.27
N ARG A 122 11.45 -7.33 12.51
CA ARG A 122 10.93 -8.34 13.43
C ARG A 122 11.14 -9.75 12.89
N ALA A 123 10.92 -9.98 11.59
CA ALA A 123 11.17 -11.28 10.95
C ALA A 123 12.59 -11.80 11.23
N ARG A 124 13.58 -10.92 11.09
CA ARG A 124 14.99 -11.25 11.38
C ARG A 124 15.22 -11.58 12.84
N LYS A 125 14.58 -10.86 13.77
CA LYS A 125 14.69 -11.12 15.22
C LYS A 125 14.12 -12.48 15.60
N ILE A 126 12.99 -12.88 15.01
CA ILE A 126 12.35 -14.18 15.27
C ILE A 126 12.90 -15.32 14.40
N LYS A 127 13.94 -15.06 13.59
CA LYS A 127 14.62 -16.02 12.70
C LYS A 127 13.70 -16.70 11.67
N ILE A 128 12.63 -16.03 11.26
CA ILE A 128 11.73 -16.50 10.20
C ILE A 128 12.12 -15.85 8.88
N ASN A 129 11.87 -16.56 7.77
CA ASN A 129 12.08 -16.03 6.44
C ASN A 129 11.28 -14.74 6.25
N SER A 130 11.97 -13.60 6.10
CA SER A 130 11.31 -12.29 6.03
C SER A 130 10.34 -12.20 4.85
N TRP A 131 10.60 -12.93 3.76
CA TRP A 131 9.74 -12.96 2.58
C TRP A 131 8.42 -13.69 2.82
N GLU A 132 8.41 -14.67 3.71
CA GLU A 132 7.19 -15.36 4.12
C GLU A 132 6.29 -14.45 4.95
N ILE A 133 6.89 -13.68 5.87
CA ILE A 133 6.17 -12.63 6.58
C ILE A 133 5.64 -11.58 5.59
N MET A 134 6.46 -11.12 4.64
CA MET A 134 6.00 -10.15 3.63
C MET A 134 4.82 -10.70 2.79
N ASP A 135 4.89 -11.95 2.34
CA ASP A 135 3.79 -12.59 1.59
C ASP A 135 2.51 -12.71 2.45
N SER A 136 2.66 -13.01 3.75
CA SER A 136 1.54 -13.09 4.69
C SER A 136 0.85 -11.74 4.92
N LEU A 137 1.56 -10.62 4.73
CA LEU A 137 1.03 -9.25 4.90
C LEU A 137 0.23 -8.74 3.70
N VAL A 138 0.28 -9.41 2.55
CA VAL A 138 -0.45 -9.00 1.35
C VAL A 138 -1.95 -8.99 1.58
N LEU A 139 -2.51 -10.07 2.13
CA LEU A 139 -3.95 -10.14 2.37
C LEU A 139 -4.44 -9.10 3.39
N PRO A 140 -3.81 -8.96 4.58
CA PRO A 140 -4.08 -7.85 5.50
C PRO A 140 -4.02 -6.47 4.84
N LEU A 141 -3.02 -6.24 3.98
CA LEU A 141 -2.90 -4.98 3.27
C LEU A 141 -4.06 -4.73 2.30
N LEU A 142 -4.48 -5.73 1.53
CA LEU A 142 -5.60 -5.61 0.60
C LEU A 142 -6.92 -5.35 1.34
N VAL A 143 -7.12 -5.99 2.49
CA VAL A 143 -8.25 -5.71 3.40
C VAL A 143 -8.19 -4.27 3.91
N SER A 144 -7.00 -3.79 4.30
CA SER A 144 -6.81 -2.41 4.74
C SER A 144 -7.12 -1.38 3.66
N ILE A 145 -6.65 -1.62 2.42
CA ILE A 145 -6.95 -0.76 1.27
C ILE A 145 -8.44 -0.76 0.97
N PHE A 146 -9.10 -1.93 1.06
CA PHE A 146 -10.53 -2.03 0.83
C PHE A 146 -11.34 -1.26 1.88
N ILE A 147 -11.21 -1.64 3.15
CA ILE A 147 -12.06 -1.12 4.23
C ILE A 147 -11.67 0.31 4.59
N GLY A 148 -10.37 0.60 4.68
CA GLY A 148 -9.87 1.96 4.87
C GLY A 148 -10.24 2.87 3.70
N GLY A 149 -10.26 2.32 2.48
CA GLY A 149 -10.72 3.02 1.28
C GLY A 149 -12.20 3.39 1.32
N ILE A 150 -13.07 2.50 1.82
CA ILE A 150 -14.49 2.83 2.06
C ILE A 150 -14.60 3.99 3.06
N GLY A 151 -13.90 3.90 4.19
CA GLY A 151 -13.90 4.96 5.20
C GLY A 151 -13.40 6.30 4.64
N PHE A 152 -12.34 6.26 3.82
CA PHE A 152 -11.79 7.46 3.18
C PHE A 152 -12.78 8.09 2.21
N PHE A 153 -13.40 7.28 1.35
CA PHE A 153 -14.43 7.74 0.41
C PHE A 153 -15.63 8.36 1.13
N LEU A 154 -16.14 7.73 2.20
CA LEU A 154 -17.25 8.27 2.99
C LEU A 154 -16.89 9.58 3.69
N SER A 155 -15.61 9.77 4.04
CA SER A 155 -15.14 11.00 4.66
C SER A 155 -14.88 12.12 3.65
N SER A 156 -14.42 11.81 2.43
CA SER A 156 -14.13 12.83 1.41
C SER A 156 -15.36 13.19 0.57
N GLY A 157 -16.30 12.25 0.38
CA GLY A 157 -17.45 12.41 -0.50
C GLY A 157 -17.11 12.50 -1.99
N LEU A 158 -15.84 12.29 -2.36
CA LEU A 158 -15.37 12.40 -3.74
C LEU A 158 -15.42 11.04 -4.43
N LEU A 159 -16.19 10.95 -5.52
CA LEU A 159 -16.30 9.71 -6.31
C LEU A 159 -14.95 9.15 -6.78
N ILE A 160 -13.96 10.02 -7.00
CA ILE A 160 -12.62 9.55 -7.39
C ILE A 160 -12.00 8.66 -6.32
N ASP A 161 -12.28 8.89 -5.04
CA ASP A 161 -11.66 8.12 -3.95
C ASP A 161 -12.21 6.68 -3.82
N LEU A 162 -13.26 6.32 -4.58
CA LEU A 162 -13.70 4.94 -4.76
C LEU A 162 -12.62 4.04 -5.39
N TYR A 163 -11.56 4.60 -5.97
CA TYR A 163 -10.48 3.76 -6.48
C TYR A 163 -9.81 2.91 -5.39
N TYR A 164 -9.75 3.38 -4.14
CA TYR A 164 -9.14 2.61 -3.05
C TYR A 164 -9.95 1.33 -2.78
N PRO A 165 -11.26 1.39 -2.49
CA PRO A 165 -12.03 0.18 -2.28
C PRO A 165 -12.11 -0.71 -3.52
N VAL A 166 -12.20 -0.14 -4.73
CA VAL A 166 -12.16 -0.92 -5.97
C VAL A 166 -10.85 -1.69 -6.12
N LEU A 167 -9.71 -1.04 -5.86
CA LEU A 167 -8.39 -1.68 -5.89
C LEU A 167 -8.27 -2.78 -4.83
N GLY A 168 -8.77 -2.52 -3.62
CA GLY A 168 -8.85 -3.51 -2.55
C GLY A 168 -9.66 -4.74 -2.95
N ILE A 169 -10.86 -4.55 -3.53
CA ILE A 169 -11.72 -5.63 -4.05
C ILE A 169 -10.99 -6.44 -5.13
N ILE A 170 -10.45 -5.78 -6.16
CA ILE A 170 -9.72 -6.47 -7.25
C ILE A 170 -8.56 -7.28 -6.66
N GLY A 171 -7.84 -6.71 -5.70
CA GLY A 171 -6.77 -7.40 -4.99
C GLY A 171 -7.29 -8.63 -4.24
N LEU A 172 -8.35 -8.49 -3.45
CA LEU A 172 -8.93 -9.58 -2.65
C LEU A 172 -9.44 -10.74 -3.52
N PHE A 173 -10.10 -10.45 -4.64
CA PHE A 173 -10.57 -11.47 -5.58
C PHE A 173 -9.41 -12.16 -6.32
N SER A 174 -8.37 -11.40 -6.69
CA SER A 174 -7.20 -11.96 -7.40
C SER A 174 -6.26 -12.75 -6.48
N PHE A 175 -6.25 -12.46 -5.17
CA PHE A 175 -5.33 -13.05 -4.20
C PHE A 175 -5.35 -14.58 -4.15
N PRO A 176 -6.50 -15.26 -3.96
CA PRO A 176 -6.52 -16.73 -3.93
C PRO A 176 -6.10 -17.33 -5.28
N PHE A 177 -6.48 -16.70 -6.40
CA PHE A 177 -6.11 -17.15 -7.73
C PHE A 177 -4.59 -17.12 -7.94
N ILE A 178 -3.95 -16.00 -7.58
CA ILE A 178 -2.50 -15.83 -7.72
C ILE A 178 -1.76 -16.70 -6.71
N LYS A 179 -2.17 -16.72 -5.44
CA LYS A 179 -1.58 -17.55 -4.38
C LYS A 179 -1.52 -19.03 -4.77
N ASN A 180 -2.57 -19.55 -5.41
CA ASN A 180 -2.64 -20.96 -5.78
C ASN A 180 -1.92 -21.29 -7.11
N ARG A 181 -1.67 -20.29 -7.96
CA ARG A 181 -1.12 -20.50 -9.32
C ARG A 181 0.30 -19.96 -9.53
N TYR A 182 0.83 -19.09 -8.69
CA TYR A 182 2.11 -18.43 -9.00
C TYR A 182 3.28 -19.41 -9.16
N ARG A 183 3.23 -20.57 -8.49
CA ARG A 183 4.24 -21.63 -8.63
C ARG A 183 4.19 -22.34 -9.98
N SER A 184 3.08 -22.28 -10.71
CA SER A 184 2.95 -22.86 -12.06
C SER A 184 3.30 -21.88 -13.18
N PHE A 185 3.63 -20.62 -12.85
CA PHE A 185 4.01 -19.65 -13.86
C PHE A 185 5.36 -20.00 -14.50
N VAL A 186 5.34 -20.20 -15.82
CA VAL A 186 6.53 -20.58 -16.60
C VAL A 186 7.69 -19.60 -16.42
N TRP A 187 7.39 -18.31 -16.20
CA TRP A 187 8.37 -17.26 -15.98
C TRP A 187 8.87 -17.15 -14.53
N TYR A 188 8.25 -17.86 -13.58
CA TYR A 188 8.61 -17.87 -12.15
C TYR A 188 8.78 -19.30 -11.61
N LYS A 189 9.72 -20.04 -12.19
CA LYS A 189 9.94 -21.47 -11.88
C LYS A 189 10.44 -21.73 -10.45
N SER A 190 11.06 -20.74 -9.83
CA SER A 190 11.71 -20.89 -8.52
C SER A 190 10.74 -21.27 -7.40
N GLY A 191 9.46 -20.83 -7.49
CA GLY A 191 8.45 -21.10 -6.46
C GLY A 191 8.76 -20.49 -5.08
N LYS A 192 9.80 -19.66 -4.97
CA LYS A 192 10.24 -19.01 -3.73
C LYS A 192 9.21 -18.01 -3.22
N THR A 193 9.19 -17.85 -1.90
CA THR A 193 8.42 -16.82 -1.17
C THR A 193 8.80 -15.40 -1.60
N GLY A 194 8.04 -14.39 -1.22
CA GLY A 194 8.21 -13.00 -1.63
C GLY A 194 7.62 -12.68 -3.00
N PHE A 195 7.07 -13.68 -3.71
CA PHE A 195 6.38 -13.46 -4.97
C PHE A 195 5.12 -12.61 -4.76
N LEU A 196 4.28 -12.97 -3.79
CA LEU A 196 3.00 -12.31 -3.57
C LEU A 196 3.23 -10.85 -3.19
N PHE A 197 4.13 -10.61 -2.23
CA PHE A 197 4.46 -9.26 -1.81
C PHE A 197 4.93 -8.40 -2.98
N SER A 198 5.89 -8.90 -3.75
CA SER A 198 6.49 -8.12 -4.85
C SER A 198 5.51 -7.92 -6.01
N PHE A 199 4.69 -8.93 -6.32
CA PHE A 199 3.65 -8.83 -7.35
C PHE A 199 2.61 -7.77 -6.99
N TYR A 200 2.06 -7.83 -5.77
CA TYR A 200 1.04 -6.86 -5.33
C TYR A 200 1.63 -5.48 -5.12
N SER A 201 2.86 -5.35 -4.63
CA SER A 201 3.53 -4.06 -4.53
C SER A 201 3.77 -3.43 -5.91
N LEU A 202 4.16 -4.22 -6.92
CA LEU A 202 4.26 -3.75 -8.30
C LEU A 202 2.90 -3.29 -8.85
N MET A 203 1.84 -4.08 -8.66
CA MET A 203 0.48 -3.72 -9.12
C MET A 203 -0.04 -2.44 -8.45
N LEU A 204 0.13 -2.31 -7.13
CA LEU A 204 -0.25 -1.10 -6.39
C LEU A 204 0.54 0.11 -6.89
N SER A 205 1.85 -0.02 -7.05
CA SER A 205 2.72 1.07 -7.53
C SER A 205 2.33 1.54 -8.94
N PHE A 206 2.08 0.59 -9.85
CA PHE A 206 1.62 0.90 -11.20
C PHE A 206 0.27 1.62 -11.21
N PHE A 207 -0.67 1.14 -10.39
CA PHE A 207 -1.99 1.76 -10.26
C PHE A 207 -1.91 3.19 -9.71
N PHE A 208 -1.13 3.42 -8.64
CA PHE A 208 -0.95 4.75 -8.07
C PHE A 208 -0.21 5.71 -9.01
N LEU A 209 0.67 5.18 -9.87
CA LEU A 209 1.32 5.94 -10.93
C LEU A 209 0.30 6.36 -12.00
N ILE A 210 -0.61 5.48 -12.43
CA ILE A 210 -1.72 5.87 -13.32
C ILE A 210 -2.56 6.97 -12.66
N LEU A 211 -2.92 6.81 -11.39
CA LEU A 211 -3.65 7.83 -10.64
C LEU A 211 -2.86 9.13 -10.47
N ALA A 212 -1.53 9.09 -10.42
CA ALA A 212 -0.66 10.28 -10.45
C ALA A 212 -0.96 11.12 -11.68
N PHE A 213 -0.95 10.46 -12.83
CA PHE A 213 -1.25 11.12 -14.09
C PHE A 213 -2.68 11.62 -14.16
N LEU A 214 -3.64 10.95 -13.52
CA LEU A 214 -5.06 11.36 -13.55
C LEU A 214 -5.38 12.51 -12.60
N LYS A 215 -4.85 12.55 -11.37
CA LYS A 215 -5.26 13.53 -10.35
C LYS A 215 -4.66 14.94 -10.50
N ASN A 216 -3.86 15.23 -11.51
CA ASN A 216 -3.23 16.54 -11.79
C ASN A 216 -2.39 17.17 -10.64
N HIS A 217 -2.29 16.51 -9.48
CA HIS A 217 -1.36 16.84 -8.41
C HIS A 217 0.06 16.43 -8.82
N GLY A 218 1.04 17.29 -8.55
CA GLY A 218 2.43 17.15 -9.02
C GLY A 218 3.02 15.76 -8.81
N LEU A 219 3.70 15.26 -9.84
CA LEU A 219 4.38 13.95 -9.87
C LEU A 219 5.41 13.74 -8.72
N TYR A 220 5.86 14.82 -8.08
CA TYR A 220 6.95 14.82 -7.11
C TYR A 220 6.69 13.98 -5.86
N SER A 221 5.47 13.99 -5.29
CA SER A 221 5.17 13.15 -4.11
C SER A 221 5.08 11.66 -4.44
N LYS A 222 4.95 11.30 -5.72
CA LYS A 222 4.73 9.92 -6.18
C LYS A 222 5.99 9.24 -6.73
N CYS A 223 7.13 9.92 -6.69
CA CYS A 223 8.43 9.33 -7.04
C CYS A 223 8.72 8.07 -6.19
N LEU A 224 8.38 8.09 -4.90
CA LEU A 224 8.62 6.96 -3.99
C LEU A 224 7.86 5.69 -4.42
N LEU A 225 6.60 5.82 -4.84
CA LEU A 225 5.80 4.69 -5.33
C LEU A 225 6.38 4.14 -6.65
N GLY A 226 6.88 5.01 -7.53
CA GLY A 226 7.61 4.58 -8.72
C GLY A 226 8.85 3.76 -8.39
N VAL A 227 9.64 4.21 -7.40
CA VAL A 227 10.82 3.49 -6.90
C VAL A 227 10.43 2.13 -6.31
N LEU A 228 9.36 2.06 -5.51
CA LEU A 228 8.85 0.79 -4.96
C LEU A 228 8.40 -0.19 -6.06
N GLY A 229 7.76 0.31 -7.12
CA GLY A 229 7.40 -0.49 -8.29
C GLY A 229 8.64 -1.06 -9.00
N LEU A 230 9.66 -0.24 -9.22
CA LEU A 230 10.93 -0.70 -9.82
C LEU A 230 11.64 -1.72 -8.94
N LEU A 231 11.71 -1.49 -7.62
CA LEU A 231 12.29 -2.43 -6.67
C LEU A 231 11.54 -3.77 -6.69
N SER A 232 10.22 -3.74 -6.74
CA SER A 232 9.38 -4.94 -6.81
C SER A 232 9.62 -5.73 -8.10
N LEU A 233 9.81 -5.03 -9.23
CA LEU A 233 10.15 -5.67 -10.50
C LEU A 233 11.54 -6.33 -10.44
N VAL A 234 12.54 -5.65 -9.87
CA VAL A 234 13.89 -6.19 -9.66
C VAL A 234 13.86 -7.40 -8.73
N ILE A 235 13.11 -7.34 -7.63
CA ILE A 235 12.96 -8.45 -6.68
C ILE A 235 12.29 -9.65 -7.36
N LEU A 236 11.19 -9.45 -8.10
CA LEU A 236 10.54 -10.51 -8.86
C LEU A 236 11.48 -11.16 -9.86
N TYR A 237 12.24 -10.35 -10.60
CA TYR A 237 13.21 -10.85 -11.57
C TYR A 237 14.32 -11.65 -10.88
N HIS A 238 14.93 -11.11 -9.83
CA HIS A 238 15.98 -11.81 -9.08
C HIS A 238 15.49 -13.12 -8.45
N ARG A 239 14.28 -13.11 -7.86
CA ARG A 239 13.69 -14.30 -7.22
C ARG A 239 13.21 -15.35 -8.23
N SER A 240 13.01 -14.99 -9.49
CA SER A 240 12.67 -15.94 -10.55
C SER A 240 13.81 -16.88 -10.94
N GLU A 241 15.04 -16.61 -10.45
CA GLU A 241 16.28 -17.35 -10.79
C GLU A 241 16.63 -17.38 -12.28
N ARG A 242 16.05 -16.47 -13.06
CA ARG A 242 16.37 -16.33 -14.48
C ARG A 242 17.73 -15.69 -14.68
N LYS A 243 18.46 -16.17 -15.68
CA LYS A 243 19.71 -15.55 -16.13
C LYS A 243 19.42 -14.61 -17.30
N ILE A 244 19.75 -13.34 -17.14
CA ILE A 244 19.62 -12.30 -18.18
C ILE A 244 20.24 -12.75 -19.51
N LYS A 245 21.37 -13.48 -19.45
CA LYS A 245 22.06 -13.99 -20.64
C LYS A 245 21.20 -14.98 -21.44
N GLU A 246 20.41 -15.82 -20.79
CA GLU A 246 19.53 -16.79 -21.45
C GLU A 246 18.32 -16.08 -22.09
N ASP A 247 17.76 -15.10 -21.39
CA ASP A 247 16.64 -14.28 -21.90
C ASP A 247 17.05 -13.46 -23.13
N LEU A 248 18.23 -12.84 -23.11
CA LEU A 248 18.76 -12.07 -24.24
C LEU A 248 19.05 -12.95 -25.47
N LYS A 249 19.50 -14.20 -25.26
CA LYS A 249 19.70 -15.16 -26.37
C LYS A 249 18.37 -15.51 -27.03
N PHE A 250 17.32 -15.75 -26.24
CA PHE A 250 15.99 -16.05 -26.76
C PHE A 250 15.41 -14.89 -27.60
N ILE A 251 15.58 -13.65 -27.14
CA ILE A 251 15.12 -12.46 -27.89
C ILE A 251 15.88 -12.30 -29.22
N LYS A 252 17.19 -12.58 -29.24
CA LYS A 252 17.97 -12.53 -30.49
C LYS A 252 17.56 -13.60 -31.49
N LEU A 253 17.33 -14.83 -31.02
CA LEU A 253 16.91 -15.96 -31.86
C LEU A 253 15.54 -15.73 -32.52
N ASN A 254 14.60 -15.10 -31.82
CA ASN A 254 13.28 -14.77 -32.38
C ASN A 254 13.28 -13.56 -33.34
N LYS A 255 14.37 -12.78 -33.42
CA LYS A 255 14.49 -11.68 -34.39
C LYS A 255 15.08 -12.12 -35.73
N SER A 256 15.64 -13.33 -35.81
CA SER A 256 16.23 -13.90 -37.03
C SER A 256 15.27 -14.80 -37.81
N VAL A 257 14.01 -14.89 -37.38
CA VAL A 257 12.89 -15.57 -38.07
C VAL A 257 11.94 -14.51 -38.58
#